data_AF-G5DYM4-F1
#
_entry.id   AF-G5DYM4-F1
#
_cell.length_a   1.000
_cell.length_b   1.000
_cell.length_c   1.000
_cell.angle_alpha   90.00
_cell.angle_beta   90.00
_cell.angle_gamma   90.00
#
_symmetry.space_group_name_H-M   'P 1'
#
loop_
_entity.id
_entity.type
_entity.pdbx_description
1 polymer ?
#
loop_
_entity_poly.entity_id
_entity_poly.type
_entity_poly.pdbx_seq_one_letter_code
_entity_poly.pdbx_strand_id
1 'polypeptide(L)'
;WTKEGELWTFPIDNETGLDEEQKVEFHEHIFLDKYLEDFPKHGPIRHFMELVVCGLSKNPYITVKQKQDHIARFRDYFQQKEDILRECEVY
;
A
#
# COMPACT_ATOMS: atom_id res chain seq x y z
N TRP A 1 -38.06 -5.86 -2.95
CA TRP A 1 -37.59 -4.58 -3.45
C TRP A 1 -36.64 -3.92 -2.44
N THR A 2 -37.03 -3.05 -1.49
CA THR A 2 -36.03 -2.38 -0.60
C THR A 2 -35.38 -3.28 0.46
N LYS A 3 -36.08 -4.32 0.94
CA LYS A 3 -35.53 -5.27 1.92
C LYS A 3 -34.63 -6.36 1.30
N GLU A 4 -34.64 -6.47 -0.03
CA GLU A 4 -33.87 -7.46 -0.80
C GLU A 4 -32.55 -6.88 -1.34
N GLY A 5 -32.29 -5.58 -1.10
CA GLY A 5 -31.05 -4.91 -1.55
C GLY A 5 -31.03 -4.55 -3.05
N GLU A 6 -32.11 -4.80 -3.79
CA GLU A 6 -32.21 -4.51 -5.23
C GLU A 6 -32.38 -3.01 -5.54
N LEU A 7 -32.85 -2.22 -4.56
CA LEU A 7 -33.03 -0.78 -4.67
C LEU A 7 -31.95 -0.05 -3.86
N TRP A 8 -31.47 1.06 -4.41
CA TRP A 8 -30.57 1.98 -3.71
C TRP A 8 -31.22 2.52 -2.43
N THR A 9 -30.44 2.61 -1.36
CA THR A 9 -30.85 3.23 -0.10
C THR A 9 -30.78 4.76 -0.24
N PHE A 10 -31.81 5.45 0.26
CA PHE A 10 -31.87 6.92 0.24
C PHE A 10 -31.65 7.49 1.65
N PRO A 11 -30.92 8.61 1.79
CA PRO A 11 -30.22 9.37 0.73
C PRO A 11 -29.09 8.55 0.08
N ILE A 12 -28.86 8.78 -1.22
CA ILE A 12 -27.86 8.04 -1.99
C ILE A 12 -26.46 8.39 -1.44
N ASP A 13 -25.73 7.37 -1.04
CA ASP A 13 -24.31 7.45 -0.69
C ASP A 13 -23.49 6.74 -1.78
N ASN A 14 -22.53 7.45 -2.37
CA ASN A 14 -21.66 6.92 -3.43
C ASN A 14 -20.62 5.93 -2.90
N GLU A 15 -20.42 5.88 -1.58
CA GLU A 15 -19.50 4.95 -0.92
C GLU A 15 -20.19 3.63 -0.50
N THR A 16 -21.49 3.48 -0.79
CA THR A 16 -22.25 2.26 -0.49
C THR A 16 -21.59 1.04 -1.16
N GLY A 17 -21.14 0.07 -0.36
CA GLY A 17 -20.42 -1.12 -0.83
C GLY A 17 -18.90 -1.08 -0.66
N LEU A 18 -18.34 0.03 -0.14
CA LEU A 18 -16.94 0.15 0.30
C LEU A 18 -16.79 -0.05 1.82
N ASP A 19 -17.55 -0.98 2.39
CA ASP A 19 -17.65 -1.19 3.85
C ASP A 19 -16.32 -1.49 4.54
N GLU A 20 -15.39 -2.14 3.83
CA GLU A 20 -14.05 -2.46 4.35
C GLU A 20 -13.14 -1.23 4.41
N GLU A 21 -13.21 -0.36 3.40
CA GLU A 21 -12.39 0.86 3.33
C GLU A 21 -12.95 1.96 4.24
N GLN A 22 -14.27 1.99 4.50
CA GLN A 22 -14.86 2.88 5.50
C GLN A 22 -14.32 2.66 6.91
N LYS A 23 -13.83 1.45 7.22
CA LYS A 23 -13.24 1.13 8.53
C LYS A 23 -11.80 1.60 8.66
N VAL A 24 -11.17 1.99 7.54
CA VAL A 24 -9.75 2.34 7.48
C VAL A 24 -9.63 3.86 7.53
N GLU A 25 -8.86 4.35 8.50
CA GLU A 25 -8.62 5.78 8.62
C GLU A 25 -7.56 6.26 7.61
N PHE A 26 -7.65 7.54 7.22
CA PHE A 26 -6.79 8.14 6.20
C PHE A 26 -5.29 7.98 6.49
N HIS A 27 -4.90 8.00 7.77
CA HIS A 27 -3.51 7.92 8.19
C HIS A 27 -2.88 6.56 7.85
N GLU A 28 -3.69 5.51 7.71
CA GLU A 28 -3.22 4.19 7.27
C GLU A 28 -2.92 4.15 5.77
N HIS A 29 -3.59 4.98 4.97
CA HIS A 29 -3.32 5.12 3.54
C HIS A 29 -2.12 6.01 3.24
N ILE A 30 -1.85 7.00 4.12
CA ILE A 30 -0.82 8.02 3.89
C ILE A 30 0.51 7.61 4.53
N PHE A 31 0.51 7.19 5.80
CA PHE A 31 1.74 6.89 6.53
C PHE A 31 2.12 5.41 6.39
N LEU A 32 2.75 5.09 5.27
CA LEU A 32 3.28 3.75 4.98
C LEU A 32 4.73 3.57 5.45
N ASP A 33 5.35 4.60 6.04
CA ASP A 33 6.73 4.57 6.51
C ASP A 33 7.00 3.46 7.53
N LYS A 34 5.96 3.06 8.29
CA LYS A 34 5.99 1.92 9.22
C LYS A 34 6.39 0.60 8.55
N TYR A 35 6.09 0.43 7.26
CA TYR A 35 6.45 -0.79 6.52
C TYR A 35 7.85 -0.72 5.91
N LEU A 36 8.54 0.43 6.01
CA LEU A 36 9.90 0.61 5.52
C LEU A 36 10.98 0.27 6.55
N GLU A 37 10.62 -0.15 7.76
CA GLU A 37 11.58 -0.54 8.80
C GLU A 37 12.39 -1.79 8.43
N ASP A 38 11.80 -2.67 7.62
CA ASP A 38 12.44 -3.89 7.11
C ASP A 38 13.47 -3.63 5.98
N PHE A 39 13.59 -2.38 5.52
CA PHE A 39 14.51 -1.99 4.44
C PHE A 39 15.75 -1.28 5.00
N PRO A 40 16.88 -1.26 4.26
CA PRO A 40 18.05 -0.46 4.64
C PRO A 40 17.69 0.99 4.94
N LYS A 41 18.22 1.56 6.04
CA LYS A 41 17.92 2.94 6.46
C LYS A 41 18.56 4.00 5.57
N HIS A 42 19.62 3.63 4.87
CA HIS A 42 20.37 4.49 3.95
C HIS A 42 20.67 3.71 2.67
N GLY A 43 20.92 4.43 1.58
CA GLY A 43 21.25 3.85 0.27
C GLY A 43 20.16 4.04 -0.78
N PRO A 44 20.42 3.62 -2.03
CA PRO A 44 19.51 3.86 -3.14
C PRO A 44 18.24 3.00 -3.06
N ILE A 45 18.28 1.84 -2.37
CA ILE A 45 17.09 1.02 -2.10
C ILE A 45 16.10 1.82 -1.24
N ARG A 46 16.60 2.52 -0.22
CA ARG A 46 15.76 3.38 0.62
C ARG A 46 15.10 4.47 -0.20
N HIS A 47 15.88 5.19 -1.01
CA HIS A 47 15.38 6.27 -1.85
C HIS A 47 14.32 5.78 -2.86
N PHE A 48 14.54 4.61 -3.46
CA PHE A 48 13.56 3.97 -4.33
C PHE A 48 12.27 3.65 -3.58
N MET A 49 12.37 3.03 -2.39
CA MET A 49 11.19 2.66 -1.59
C MET A 49 10.42 3.88 -1.08
N GLU A 50 11.08 5.00 -0.78
CA GLU A 50 10.44 6.26 -0.44
C GLU A 50 9.58 6.79 -1.60
N LEU A 51 10.06 6.67 -2.84
CA LEU A 51 9.27 7.03 -4.03
C LEU A 51 8.08 6.09 -4.23
N VAL A 52 8.28 4.78 -4.01
CA VAL A 52 7.19 3.79 -4.09
C VAL A 52 6.11 4.10 -3.05
N VAL A 53 6.48 4.33 -1.80
CA VAL A 53 5.55 4.69 -0.72
C VAL A 53 4.84 6.02 -1.01
N CYS A 54 5.55 7.02 -1.52
CA CYS A 54 4.96 8.29 -1.94
C CYS A 54 3.95 8.12 -3.10
N GLY A 55 4.18 7.17 -4.01
CA GLY A 55 3.24 6.82 -5.06
C GLY A 55 2.01 6.09 -4.52
N LEU A 56 2.21 5.13 -3.62
CA LEU A 56 1.13 4.36 -2.99
C LEU A 56 0.25 5.24 -2.10
N SER A 57 0.81 6.24 -1.41
CA SER A 57 0.04 7.15 -0.55
C SER A 57 -0.92 8.03 -1.33
N LYS A 58 -0.57 8.37 -2.58
CA LYS A 58 -1.40 9.18 -3.48
C LYS A 58 -2.43 8.38 -4.27
N ASN A 59 -2.47 7.05 -4.12
CA ASN A 59 -3.38 6.20 -4.89
C ASN A 59 -4.69 5.94 -4.10
N PRO A 60 -5.84 6.42 -4.60
CA PRO A 60 -7.16 6.19 -3.99
C PRO A 60 -7.82 4.88 -4.45
N TYR A 61 -7.28 4.21 -5.47
CA TYR A 61 -7.91 3.03 -6.08
C TYR A 61 -7.44 1.70 -5.48
N ILE A 62 -6.50 1.74 -4.54
CA ILE A 62 -5.91 0.55 -3.92
C ILE A 62 -6.13 0.58 -2.41
N THR A 63 -6.49 -0.58 -1.88
CA THR A 63 -6.73 -0.77 -0.45
C THR A 63 -5.42 -0.75 0.34
N VAL A 64 -5.49 -0.52 1.66
CA VAL A 64 -4.29 -0.61 2.52
C VAL A 64 -3.63 -1.99 2.43
N LYS A 65 -4.42 -3.06 2.36
CA LYS A 65 -3.90 -4.41 2.21
C LYS A 65 -3.09 -4.58 0.92
N GLN A 66 -3.60 -4.07 -0.20
CA GLN A 66 -2.86 -4.11 -1.47
C GLN A 66 -1.57 -3.28 -1.41
N LYS A 67 -1.57 -2.14 -0.72
CA LYS A 67 -0.34 -1.34 -0.50
C LYS A 67 0.69 -2.14 0.29
N GLN A 68 0.28 -2.83 1.37
CA GLN A 68 1.16 -3.68 2.17
C GLN A 68 1.73 -4.84 1.34
N ASP A 69 0.89 -5.54 0.60
CA ASP A 69 1.30 -6.66 -0.26
C ASP A 69 2.33 -6.20 -1.30
N HIS A 70 2.16 -4.99 -1.85
CA HIS A 70 3.08 -4.42 -2.82
C HIS A 70 4.46 -4.14 -2.21
N ILE A 71 4.51 -3.62 -0.98
CA ILE A 71 5.76 -3.37 -0.25
C ILE A 71 6.44 -4.69 0.13
N ALA A 72 5.67 -5.66 0.63
CA ALA A 72 6.19 -7.00 0.98
C ALA A 72 6.82 -7.69 -0.24
N ARG A 73 6.19 -7.58 -1.41
CA ARG A 73 6.75 -8.13 -2.65
C ARG A 73 8.10 -7.50 -3.02
N PHE A 74 8.30 -6.20 -2.78
CA PHE A 74 9.61 -5.58 -2.98
C PHE A 74 10.66 -6.11 -2.01
N ARG A 75 10.29 -6.32 -0.74
CA ARG A 75 11.18 -6.94 0.25
C ARG A 75 11.65 -8.31 -0.23
N ASP A 76 10.73 -9.19 -0.60
CA ASP A 76 11.06 -10.55 -1.07
C ASP A 76 11.93 -10.51 -2.33
N TYR A 77 11.65 -9.56 -3.23
CA TYR A 77 12.42 -9.38 -4.45
C TYR A 77 13.87 -8.97 -4.15
N PHE A 78 14.11 -8.00 -3.26
CA PHE A 78 15.47 -7.58 -2.91
C PHE A 78 16.23 -8.69 -2.16
N GLN A 79 15.55 -9.48 -1.32
CA GLN A 79 16.15 -10.65 -0.68
C GLN A 79 16.57 -11.71 -1.69
N GLN A 80 15.73 -12.02 -2.68
CA GLN A 80 16.08 -12.97 -3.75
C GLN A 80 17.21 -12.49 -4.67
N LYS A 81 17.47 -11.18 -4.71
CA LYS A 81 18.49 -10.55 -5.58
C LYS A 81 19.67 -10.01 -4.79
N GLU A 82 19.85 -10.46 -3.56
CA GLU A 82 20.92 -10.00 -2.67
C GLU A 82 22.31 -10.16 -3.31
N ASP A 83 22.55 -11.25 -4.05
CA ASP A 83 23.81 -11.49 -4.77
C ASP A 83 24.14 -10.36 -5.75
N ILE A 84 23.16 -9.90 -6.53
CA ILE A 84 23.31 -8.81 -7.50
C ILE A 84 23.53 -7.47 -6.80
N LEU A 85 22.83 -7.26 -5.67
CA LEU A 85 22.96 -6.02 -4.90
C LEU A 85 24.34 -5.90 -4.26
N ARG A 86 24.92 -7.02 -3.82
CA ARG A 86 26.31 -7.09 -3.34
C ARG A 86 27.32 -6.83 -4.45
N GLU A 87 27.09 -7.36 -5.66
CA GLU A 87 27.94 -7.10 -6.83
C GLU A 87 27.93 -5.62 -7.25
N CYS A 88 26.81 -4.93 -7.06
CA CYS A 88 26.66 -3.51 -7.39
C CYS A 88 27.16 -2.55 -6.28
N GLU A 89 27.69 -3.05 -5.15
CA GLU A 89 28.10 -2.25 -3.97
C GLU A 89 26.96 -1.38 -3.40
N VAL A 90 25.71 -1.87 -3.46
CA VAL A 90 24.50 -1.11 -3.08
C VAL A 90 24.00 -1.44 -1.66
N TYR A 91 24.57 -2.47 -1.02
CA TYR A 91 24.14 -2.97 0.29
C TYR A 91 24.96 -2.39 1.45
#